data_AF-A0A3A8M0I6-F1
#
_entry.id   AF-A0A3A8M0I6-F1
#
_cell.length_a   1.000
_cell.length_b   1.000
_cell.length_c   1.000
_cell.angle_alpha   90.00
_cell.angle_beta   90.00
_cell.angle_gamma   90.00
#
_symmetry.space_group_name_H-M   'P 1'
#
loop_
_entity.id
_entity.type
_entity.pdbx_description
1 polymer ?
#
loop_
_entity_poly.entity_id
_entity_poly.type
_entity_poly.pdbx_seq_one_letter_code
_entity_poly.pdbx_strand_id
1 'polypeptide(L)'
;MAGQPNDNPSTWSALFGSGGREGADAKETIKLLTPSVLANANAPVREAGPLSNTLSRMLVLCGPTEGRALAEPLARLAGPALQQVAEDFDDLRPEQVVNVLSFVNAMECAGQVDGLLARAPVESWLEALMKARRTLHEVLAYRCGLVSLAQGLPELAARFVGGGKLPESFTPGQTFGFNVQGFVRYLATAQRRQARAEEVRPAWETFAEVFPMKRAADTLDWKDLLWAARSFHVGFEHRPVAEVLEAVHSRVKPA
;
A
#
# COMPACT_ATOMS: atom_id res chain seq x y z
N MET A 1 37.85 -3.31 -9.29
CA MET A 1 36.71 -3.96 -8.61
C MET A 1 35.50 -3.78 -9.49
N ALA A 2 35.02 -4.85 -10.13
CA ALA A 2 33.78 -4.80 -10.89
C ALA A 2 32.63 -4.76 -9.87
N GLY A 3 31.85 -3.68 -9.87
CA GLY A 3 30.65 -3.61 -9.05
C GLY A 3 29.70 -4.73 -9.47
N GLN A 4 29.12 -5.45 -8.50
CA GLN A 4 28.03 -6.36 -8.79
C GLN A 4 26.96 -5.59 -9.58
N PRO A 5 26.44 -6.14 -10.69
CA PRO A 5 25.30 -5.52 -11.37
C PRO A 5 24.17 -5.38 -10.35
N ASN A 6 23.63 -4.18 -10.25
CA ASN A 6 22.53 -3.88 -9.36
C ASN A 6 21.28 -4.58 -9.95
N ASP A 7 21.05 -5.83 -9.57
CA ASP A 7 20.02 -6.72 -10.13
C ASP A 7 18.59 -6.33 -9.76
N ASN A 8 18.37 -5.16 -9.15
CA ASN A 8 17.04 -4.66 -8.81
C ASN A 8 16.36 -4.04 -10.04
N PRO A 9 15.29 -4.64 -10.59
CA PRO A 9 14.60 -4.11 -11.76
C PRO A 9 13.98 -2.74 -11.45
N SER A 10 14.32 -1.75 -12.27
CA SER A 10 13.92 -0.34 -12.08
C SER A 10 12.91 0.16 -13.13
N THR A 11 12.33 -0.74 -13.93
CA THR A 11 11.30 -0.42 -14.93
C THR A 11 10.15 -1.41 -14.86
N TRP A 12 8.96 -0.99 -15.27
CA TRP A 12 7.79 -1.88 -15.34
C TRP A 12 8.03 -3.06 -16.29
N SER A 13 8.62 -2.82 -17.47
CA SER A 13 8.95 -3.91 -18.40
C SER A 13 9.91 -4.94 -17.82
N ALA A 14 10.86 -4.55 -16.96
CA ALA A 14 11.75 -5.50 -16.29
C ALA A 14 11.02 -6.29 -15.19
N LEU A 15 10.02 -5.69 -14.54
CA LEU A 15 9.19 -6.36 -13.53
C LEU A 15 8.18 -7.36 -14.14
N PHE A 16 7.69 -7.09 -15.36
CA PHE A 16 6.70 -7.90 -16.08
C PHE A 16 7.28 -8.86 -17.14
N GLY A 17 8.45 -8.57 -17.71
CA GLY A 17 8.99 -9.24 -18.88
C GLY A 17 9.49 -10.67 -18.63
N SER A 18 10.03 -11.32 -19.67
CA SER A 18 10.55 -12.71 -19.61
C SER A 18 11.75 -12.90 -18.67
N GLY A 19 12.37 -11.82 -18.18
CA GLY A 19 13.33 -11.82 -17.07
C GLY A 19 12.75 -11.37 -15.70
N GLY A 20 11.51 -10.88 -15.69
CA GLY A 20 10.79 -10.41 -14.51
C GLY A 20 10.20 -11.56 -13.72
N ARG A 21 11.06 -12.22 -12.94
CA ARG A 21 10.64 -13.33 -12.06
C ARG A 21 9.72 -12.88 -10.95
N GLU A 22 9.59 -11.58 -10.67
CA GLU A 22 8.92 -11.10 -9.46
C GLU A 22 7.46 -11.51 -9.33
N GLY A 23 6.68 -11.44 -10.40
CA GLY A 23 5.28 -11.89 -10.36
C GLY A 23 5.19 -13.40 -10.16
N ALA A 24 6.01 -14.17 -10.89
CA ALA A 24 6.07 -15.62 -10.78
C ALA A 24 6.57 -16.09 -9.40
N ASP A 25 7.62 -15.46 -8.87
CA ASP A 25 8.19 -15.71 -7.55
C ASP A 25 7.19 -15.34 -6.45
N ALA A 26 6.48 -14.22 -6.59
CA ALA A 26 5.44 -13.84 -5.64
C ALA A 26 4.30 -14.85 -5.63
N LYS A 27 3.85 -15.28 -6.82
CA LYS A 27 2.86 -16.34 -6.97
C LYS A 27 3.31 -17.64 -6.32
N GLU A 28 4.52 -18.08 -6.61
CA GLU A 28 5.06 -19.33 -6.07
C GLU A 28 5.20 -19.24 -4.55
N THR A 29 5.68 -18.12 -4.04
CA THR A 29 5.76 -17.85 -2.59
C THR A 29 4.37 -17.93 -1.94
N ILE A 30 3.35 -17.29 -2.52
CA ILE A 30 1.98 -17.35 -1.98
C ILE A 30 1.45 -18.79 -2.02
N LYS A 31 1.64 -19.52 -3.13
CA LYS A 31 1.21 -20.92 -3.24
C LYS A 31 1.86 -21.82 -2.18
N LEU A 32 3.16 -21.66 -1.96
CA LEU A 32 3.92 -22.46 -1.00
C LEU A 32 3.54 -22.13 0.45
N LEU A 33 3.35 -20.85 0.78
CA LEU A 33 3.07 -20.43 2.15
C LEU A 33 1.60 -20.61 2.56
N THR A 34 0.66 -20.53 1.60
CA THR A 34 -0.78 -20.58 1.90
C THR A 34 -1.16 -21.77 2.78
N PRO A 35 -0.82 -23.03 2.46
CA PRO A 35 -1.20 -24.17 3.31
C PRO A 35 -0.71 -24.05 4.76
N SER A 36 0.53 -23.60 4.97
CA SER A 36 1.11 -23.44 6.31
C SER A 36 0.45 -22.32 7.10
N VAL A 37 0.26 -21.16 6.46
CA VAL A 37 -0.40 -19.98 7.05
C VAL A 37 -1.84 -20.33 7.43
N LEU A 38 -2.53 -21.08 6.58
CA LEU A 38 -3.88 -21.55 6.81
C LEU A 38 -3.97 -22.59 7.94
N ALA A 39 -2.96 -23.41 8.15
CA ALA A 39 -2.88 -24.36 9.27
C ALA A 39 -2.64 -23.66 10.62
N ASN A 40 -2.02 -22.47 10.62
CA ASN A 40 -1.70 -21.68 11.81
C ASN A 40 -2.63 -20.46 11.98
N ALA A 41 -3.88 -20.57 11.53
CA ALA A 41 -4.84 -19.47 11.54
C ALA A 41 -5.22 -18.97 12.95
N ASN A 42 -4.78 -19.64 14.01
CA ASN A 42 -4.90 -19.20 15.41
C ASN A 42 -3.91 -18.09 15.81
N ALA A 43 -2.94 -17.74 14.95
CA ALA A 43 -2.03 -16.61 15.13
C ALA A 43 -2.11 -15.62 13.95
N PRO A 44 -3.29 -15.05 13.64
CA PRO A 44 -3.55 -14.40 12.36
C PRO A 44 -2.68 -13.16 12.10
N VAL A 45 -2.25 -12.39 13.11
CA VAL A 45 -1.30 -11.27 12.91
C VAL A 45 0.06 -11.77 12.44
N ARG A 46 0.55 -12.87 13.03
CA ARG A 46 1.84 -13.48 12.69
C ARG A 46 1.83 -14.05 11.27
N GLU A 47 0.70 -14.56 10.82
CA GLU A 47 0.57 -15.18 9.51
C GLU A 47 0.21 -14.17 8.40
N ALA A 48 -0.73 -13.26 8.64
CA ALA A 48 -1.23 -12.32 7.62
C ALA A 48 -0.26 -11.14 7.38
N GLY A 49 0.28 -10.55 8.43
CA GLY A 49 1.13 -9.36 8.34
C GLY A 49 2.34 -9.54 7.40
N PRO A 50 3.16 -10.59 7.58
CA PRO A 50 4.32 -10.85 6.72
C PRO A 50 3.98 -11.05 5.24
N LEU A 51 2.77 -11.53 4.92
CA LEU A 51 2.34 -11.73 3.54
C LEU A 51 1.99 -10.43 2.82
N SER A 52 1.73 -9.33 3.53
CA SER A 52 1.19 -8.08 2.95
C SER A 52 1.94 -7.58 1.71
N ASN A 53 3.27 -7.56 1.75
CA ASN A 53 4.08 -7.08 0.62
C ASN A 53 4.06 -8.06 -0.56
N THR A 54 4.28 -9.36 -0.29
CA THR A 54 4.27 -10.41 -1.32
C THR A 54 2.90 -10.55 -1.99
N LEU A 55 1.82 -10.44 -1.21
CA LEU A 55 0.46 -10.43 -1.70
C LEU A 55 0.22 -9.22 -2.60
N SER A 56 0.60 -8.02 -2.16
CA SER A 56 0.45 -6.79 -2.97
C SER A 56 1.23 -6.88 -4.28
N ARG A 57 2.46 -7.40 -4.24
CA ARG A 57 3.29 -7.67 -5.42
C ARG A 57 2.61 -8.64 -6.39
N MET A 58 2.17 -9.78 -5.88
CA MET A 58 1.51 -10.82 -6.67
C MET A 58 0.24 -10.28 -7.34
N LEU A 59 -0.59 -9.56 -6.58
CA LEU A 59 -1.82 -8.96 -7.11
C LEU A 59 -1.53 -7.97 -8.24
N VAL A 60 -0.58 -7.05 -8.05
CA VAL A 60 -0.24 -6.03 -9.06
C VAL A 60 0.34 -6.66 -10.33
N LEU A 61 1.19 -7.69 -10.21
CA LEU A 61 1.93 -8.25 -11.35
C LEU A 61 1.21 -9.38 -12.09
N CYS A 62 0.43 -10.22 -11.41
CA CYS A 62 -0.23 -11.38 -12.04
C CYS A 62 -1.60 -11.06 -12.67
N GLY A 63 -2.10 -9.85 -12.45
CA GLY A 63 -3.40 -9.41 -12.96
C GLY A 63 -4.58 -9.84 -12.11
N PRO A 64 -5.75 -9.21 -12.32
CA PRO A 64 -6.87 -9.29 -11.40
C PRO A 64 -7.45 -10.71 -11.30
N THR A 65 -7.58 -11.45 -12.39
CA THR A 65 -8.18 -12.80 -12.37
C THR A 65 -7.32 -13.82 -11.62
N GLU A 66 -6.04 -13.97 -12.01
CA GLU A 66 -5.13 -14.92 -11.35
C GLU A 66 -4.85 -14.48 -9.90
N GLY A 67 -4.65 -13.18 -9.69
CA GLY A 67 -4.39 -12.63 -8.36
C GLY A 67 -5.53 -12.87 -7.38
N ARG A 68 -6.79 -12.67 -7.80
CA ARG A 68 -7.97 -12.95 -6.99
C ARG A 68 -8.06 -14.42 -6.59
N ALA A 69 -7.90 -15.33 -7.55
CA ALA A 69 -7.96 -16.77 -7.28
C ALA A 69 -6.89 -17.24 -6.28
N LEU A 70 -5.69 -16.64 -6.32
CA LEU A 70 -4.61 -16.95 -5.36
C LEU A 70 -4.82 -16.31 -3.99
N ALA A 71 -5.50 -15.16 -3.92
CA ALA A 71 -5.78 -14.46 -2.67
C ALA A 71 -6.99 -15.02 -1.91
N GLU A 72 -7.96 -15.62 -2.61
CA GLU A 72 -9.21 -16.13 -2.04
C GLU A 72 -9.02 -16.99 -0.78
N PRO A 73 -8.12 -18.00 -0.74
CA PRO A 73 -7.98 -18.84 0.46
C PRO A 73 -7.49 -18.06 1.69
N LEU A 74 -6.75 -16.97 1.47
CA LEU A 74 -6.17 -16.13 2.51
C LEU A 74 -7.17 -15.11 3.08
N ALA A 75 -8.30 -14.87 2.41
CA ALA A 75 -9.31 -13.89 2.81
C ALA A 75 -9.81 -14.13 4.24
N ARG A 76 -9.90 -15.41 4.65
CA ARG A 76 -10.33 -15.82 6.00
C ARG A 76 -9.44 -15.32 7.14
N LEU A 77 -8.22 -14.86 6.84
CA LEU A 77 -7.30 -14.31 7.84
C LEU A 77 -7.54 -12.82 8.11
N ALA A 78 -8.19 -12.09 7.19
CA ALA A 78 -8.27 -10.63 7.24
C ALA A 78 -9.05 -10.13 8.47
N GLY A 79 -10.24 -10.69 8.72
CA GLY A 79 -11.06 -10.35 9.89
C GLY A 79 -10.35 -10.69 11.21
N PRO A 80 -9.95 -11.95 11.43
CA PRO A 80 -9.24 -12.36 12.65
C PRO A 80 -7.95 -11.57 12.91
N ALA A 81 -7.18 -11.22 11.87
CA ALA A 81 -5.97 -10.43 12.03
C ALA A 81 -6.29 -9.01 12.53
N LEU A 82 -7.33 -8.36 12.01
CA LEU A 82 -7.77 -7.05 12.51
C LEU A 82 -8.30 -7.13 13.94
N GLN A 83 -9.06 -8.18 14.26
CA GLN A 83 -9.55 -8.39 15.62
C GLN A 83 -8.39 -8.53 16.59
N GLN A 84 -7.38 -9.35 16.26
CA GLN A 84 -6.20 -9.51 17.11
C GLN A 84 -5.41 -8.19 17.22
N VAL A 85 -5.30 -7.38 16.16
CA VAL A 85 -4.72 -6.02 16.28
C VAL A 85 -5.52 -5.16 17.26
N ALA A 86 -6.84 -5.26 17.29
CA ALA A 86 -7.67 -4.51 18.24
C ALA A 86 -7.45 -4.94 19.69
N GLU A 87 -7.30 -6.25 19.92
CA GLU A 87 -7.11 -6.85 21.25
C GLU A 87 -5.69 -6.63 21.79
N ASP A 88 -4.68 -6.80 20.94
CA ASP A 88 -3.26 -6.83 21.34
C ASP A 88 -2.51 -5.53 20.93
N PHE A 89 -3.20 -4.44 20.60
CA PHE A 89 -2.59 -3.25 19.96
C PHE A 89 -1.33 -2.75 20.68
N ASP A 90 -1.40 -2.62 22.00
CA ASP A 90 -0.32 -2.08 22.84
C ASP A 90 0.91 -3.00 22.92
N ASP A 91 0.72 -4.30 22.68
CA ASP A 91 1.79 -5.32 22.68
C ASP A 91 2.41 -5.52 21.29
N LEU A 92 1.77 -5.01 20.23
CA LEU A 92 2.24 -5.14 18.86
C LEU A 92 3.22 -4.03 18.49
N ARG A 93 4.26 -4.41 17.72
CA ARG A 93 5.13 -3.41 17.09
C ARG A 93 4.36 -2.63 16.02
N PRO A 94 4.67 -1.33 15.81
CA PRO A 94 4.07 -0.52 14.75
C PRO A 94 4.06 -1.18 13.37
N GLU A 95 5.15 -1.85 12.98
CA GLU A 95 5.25 -2.56 11.71
C GLU A 95 4.22 -3.68 11.60
N GLN A 96 3.94 -4.41 12.69
CA GLN A 96 2.99 -5.52 12.69
C GLN A 96 1.57 -5.01 12.45
N VAL A 97 1.17 -3.94 13.14
CA VAL A 97 -0.11 -3.27 12.93
C VAL A 97 -0.27 -2.85 11.47
N VAL A 98 0.70 -2.08 10.95
CA VAL A 98 0.63 -1.52 9.58
C VAL A 98 0.70 -2.62 8.52
N ASN A 99 1.41 -3.72 8.77
CA ASN A 99 1.45 -4.87 7.89
C ASN A 99 0.09 -5.59 7.82
N VAL A 100 -0.62 -5.74 8.93
CA VAL A 100 -1.99 -6.30 8.94
C VAL A 100 -2.93 -5.37 8.17
N LEU A 101 -2.89 -4.07 8.43
CA LEU A 101 -3.68 -3.10 7.66
C LEU A 101 -3.41 -3.21 6.16
N SER A 102 -2.14 -3.36 5.77
CA SER A 102 -1.71 -3.50 4.39
C SER A 102 -2.18 -4.82 3.75
N PHE A 103 -2.17 -5.92 4.51
CA PHE A 103 -2.72 -7.21 4.08
C PHE A 103 -4.23 -7.08 3.80
N VAL A 104 -4.98 -6.48 4.73
CA VAL A 104 -6.43 -6.30 4.56
C VAL A 104 -6.73 -5.36 3.40
N ASN A 105 -5.94 -4.29 3.23
CA ASN A 105 -6.07 -3.39 2.08
C ASN A 105 -5.90 -4.15 0.76
N ALA A 106 -4.90 -5.02 0.67
CA ALA A 106 -4.69 -5.85 -0.51
C ALA A 106 -5.88 -6.78 -0.78
N MET A 107 -6.47 -7.37 0.28
CA MET A 107 -7.68 -8.21 0.16
C MET A 107 -8.91 -7.42 -0.28
N GLU A 108 -9.12 -6.21 0.24
CA GLU A 108 -10.22 -5.35 -0.19
C GLU A 108 -10.02 -4.88 -1.63
N CYS A 109 -8.81 -4.49 -2.02
CA CYS A 109 -8.50 -4.11 -3.40
C CYS A 109 -8.66 -5.28 -4.39
N ALA A 110 -8.45 -6.51 -3.93
CA ALA A 110 -8.74 -7.72 -4.70
C ALA A 110 -10.23 -8.11 -4.69
N GLY A 111 -11.08 -7.42 -3.93
CA GLY A 111 -12.51 -7.74 -3.78
C GLY A 111 -12.76 -9.06 -3.04
N GLN A 112 -11.80 -9.54 -2.25
CA GLN A 112 -11.92 -10.78 -1.47
C GLN A 112 -12.63 -10.57 -0.13
N VAL A 113 -12.55 -9.35 0.40
CA VAL A 113 -13.26 -8.90 1.60
C VAL A 113 -13.76 -7.48 1.36
N ASP A 114 -14.77 -7.05 2.11
CA ASP A 114 -15.36 -5.73 1.91
C ASP A 114 -15.57 -4.97 3.24
N GLY A 115 -15.19 -3.70 3.22
CA GLY A 115 -15.42 -2.73 4.30
C GLY A 115 -14.84 -3.09 5.66
N LEU A 116 -13.85 -3.98 5.75
CA LEU A 116 -13.21 -4.35 7.02
C LEU A 116 -12.42 -3.18 7.60
N LEU A 117 -11.64 -2.49 6.78
CA LEU A 117 -10.85 -1.34 7.23
C LEU A 117 -11.74 -0.17 7.65
N ALA A 118 -12.86 0.05 6.96
CA ALA A 118 -13.82 1.10 7.31
C ALA A 118 -14.55 0.84 8.64
N ARG A 119 -14.69 -0.44 9.04
CA ARG A 119 -15.31 -0.83 10.32
C ARG A 119 -14.31 -0.95 11.47
N ALA A 120 -13.01 -1.01 11.18
CA ALA A 120 -11.96 -1.12 12.19
C ALA A 120 -11.58 0.28 12.73
N PRO A 121 -11.07 0.39 13.98
CA PRO A 121 -10.66 1.66 14.58
C PRO A 121 -9.29 2.14 14.06
N VAL A 122 -9.12 2.17 12.73
CA VAL A 122 -7.86 2.47 12.05
C VAL A 122 -7.35 3.87 12.40
N GLU A 123 -8.24 4.87 12.48
CA GLU A 123 -7.88 6.23 12.89
C GLU A 123 -7.25 6.27 14.29
N SER A 124 -7.88 5.60 15.27
CA SER A 124 -7.38 5.53 16.64
C SER A 124 -6.00 4.87 16.71
N TRP A 125 -5.80 3.78 15.96
CA TRP A 125 -4.50 3.13 15.85
C TRP A 125 -3.44 4.04 15.24
N LEU A 126 -3.78 4.75 14.16
CA LEU A 126 -2.85 5.69 13.52
C LEU A 126 -2.51 6.87 14.45
N GLU A 127 -3.47 7.43 15.18
CA GLU A 127 -3.19 8.48 16.17
C GLU A 127 -2.29 7.98 17.30
N ALA A 128 -2.48 6.72 17.76
CA ALA A 128 -1.59 6.12 18.74
C ALA A 128 -0.16 5.93 18.19
N LEU A 129 -0.01 5.42 16.96
CA LEU A 129 1.29 5.33 16.29
C LEU A 129 1.94 6.70 16.08
N MET A 130 1.14 7.74 15.83
CA MET A 130 1.63 9.11 15.66
C MET A 130 2.24 9.68 16.94
N LYS A 131 1.77 9.27 18.14
CA LYS A 131 2.41 9.64 19.42
C LYS A 131 3.83 9.11 19.50
N ALA A 132 4.10 7.95 18.91
CA ALA A 132 5.42 7.34 18.81
C ALA A 132 6.21 7.75 17.55
N ARG A 133 5.77 8.76 16.79
CA ARG A 133 6.35 9.09 15.48
C ARG A 133 7.88 9.22 15.44
N ARG A 134 8.49 9.75 16.49
CA ARG A 134 9.95 9.96 16.57
C ARG A 134 10.76 8.66 16.59
N THR A 135 10.14 7.55 16.95
CA THR A 135 10.78 6.23 16.97
C THR A 135 10.52 5.44 15.69
N LEU A 136 9.58 5.88 14.85
CA LEU A 136 9.29 5.22 13.58
C LEU A 136 10.38 5.53 12.55
N HIS A 137 10.88 4.48 11.91
CA HIS A 137 11.73 4.62 10.73
C HIS A 137 10.96 5.35 9.60
N GLU A 138 11.68 6.09 8.77
CA GLU A 138 11.11 6.97 7.75
C GLU A 138 10.14 6.25 6.80
N VAL A 139 10.53 5.09 6.28
CA VAL A 139 9.69 4.26 5.39
C VAL A 139 8.36 3.88 6.03
N LEU A 140 8.37 3.51 7.32
CA LEU A 140 7.14 3.19 8.03
C LEU A 140 6.27 4.44 8.24
N ALA A 141 6.88 5.59 8.52
CA ALA A 141 6.16 6.85 8.63
C ALA A 141 5.50 7.26 7.29
N TYR A 142 6.17 7.07 6.16
CA TYR A 142 5.57 7.28 4.84
C TYR A 142 4.38 6.35 4.61
N ARG A 143 4.51 5.08 4.98
CA ARG A 143 3.41 4.10 4.91
C ARG A 143 2.23 4.51 5.78
N CYS A 144 2.44 4.89 7.03
CA CYS A 144 1.37 5.42 7.87
C CYS A 144 0.70 6.64 7.24
N GLY A 145 1.48 7.53 6.61
CA GLY A 145 0.93 8.67 5.86
C GLY A 145 0.02 8.25 4.70
N LEU A 146 0.42 7.24 3.92
CA LEU A 146 -0.40 6.69 2.84
C LEU A 146 -1.65 5.97 3.35
N VAL A 147 -1.56 5.24 4.47
CA VAL A 147 -2.72 4.64 5.14
C VAL A 147 -3.68 5.73 5.57
N SER A 148 -3.20 6.80 6.24
CA SER A 148 -4.03 7.93 6.66
C SER A 148 -4.75 8.60 5.48
N LEU A 149 -4.06 8.81 4.35
CA LEU A 149 -4.70 9.35 3.15
C LEU A 149 -5.83 8.46 2.62
N ALA A 150 -5.60 7.14 2.59
CA ALA A 150 -6.61 6.18 2.14
C ALA A 150 -7.81 6.06 3.09
N GLN A 151 -7.65 6.48 4.36
CA GLN A 151 -8.74 6.61 5.33
C GLN A 151 -9.38 8.01 5.34
N GLY A 152 -8.96 8.93 4.46
CA GLY A 152 -9.50 10.29 4.42
C GLY A 152 -9.06 11.18 5.58
N LEU A 153 -7.85 10.95 6.13
CA LEU A 153 -7.28 11.67 7.28
C LEU A 153 -6.07 12.52 6.85
N PRO A 154 -6.27 13.62 6.08
CA PRO A 154 -5.17 14.35 5.44
C PRO A 154 -4.24 15.04 6.45
N GLU A 155 -4.77 15.56 7.56
CA GLU A 155 -3.94 16.19 8.60
C GLU A 155 -3.02 15.17 9.29
N LEU A 156 -3.54 13.97 9.58
CA LEU A 156 -2.76 12.89 10.16
C LEU A 156 -1.69 12.40 9.19
N ALA A 157 -2.03 12.27 7.91
CA ALA A 157 -1.06 11.91 6.87
C ALA A 157 0.11 12.90 6.81
N ALA A 158 -0.18 14.20 6.82
CA ALA A 158 0.82 15.26 6.80
C ALA A 158 1.72 15.24 8.04
N ARG A 159 1.16 14.93 9.21
CA ARG A 159 1.92 14.80 10.48
C ARG A 159 2.89 13.63 10.43
N PHE A 160 2.48 12.48 9.86
CA PHE A 160 3.36 11.33 9.70
C PHE A 160 4.56 11.64 8.79
N VAL A 161 4.37 12.34 7.69
CA VAL A 161 5.49 12.61 6.77
C VAL A 161 6.27 13.88 7.13
N GLY A 162 5.77 14.71 8.05
CA GLY A 162 6.43 15.95 8.48
C GLY A 162 6.29 17.09 7.46
N GLY A 163 7.16 18.11 7.55
CA GLY A 163 7.17 19.24 6.62
C GLY A 163 6.29 20.44 7.03
N GLY A 164 5.83 20.49 8.29
CA GLY A 164 5.07 21.62 8.85
C GLY A 164 3.59 21.67 8.45
N LYS A 165 2.95 22.83 8.67
CA LYS A 165 1.54 23.08 8.31
C LYS A 165 1.32 22.80 6.81
N LEU A 166 0.19 22.20 6.45
CA LEU A 166 -0.18 22.05 5.04
C LEU A 166 -0.39 23.43 4.40
N PRO A 167 0.04 23.62 3.14
CA PRO A 167 -0.18 24.88 2.45
C PRO A 167 -1.68 25.19 2.30
N GLU A 168 -2.01 26.48 2.29
CA GLU A 168 -3.39 26.96 2.10
C GLU A 168 -3.80 26.96 0.62
N SER A 169 -2.80 27.10 -0.26
CA SER A 169 -2.96 26.97 -1.70
C SER A 169 -2.73 25.53 -2.17
N PHE A 170 -3.37 25.20 -3.29
CA PHE A 170 -3.19 23.95 -4.02
C PHE A 170 -2.85 24.28 -5.47
N THR A 171 -1.85 23.59 -6.02
CA THR A 171 -1.40 23.78 -7.41
C THR A 171 -1.71 22.52 -8.22
N PRO A 172 -2.74 22.54 -9.08
CA PRO A 172 -3.11 21.40 -9.92
C PRO A 172 -1.96 20.88 -10.77
N GLY A 173 -1.89 19.55 -10.93
CA GLY A 173 -0.95 18.87 -11.80
C GLY A 173 0.50 18.81 -11.31
N GLN A 174 0.77 19.25 -10.08
CA GLN A 174 2.13 19.20 -9.53
C GLN A 174 2.62 17.75 -9.37
N THR A 175 3.87 17.50 -9.76
CA THR A 175 4.51 16.18 -9.64
C THR A 175 5.70 16.22 -8.68
N PHE A 176 6.07 15.06 -8.14
CA PHE A 176 7.05 14.97 -7.04
C PHE A 176 8.23 14.02 -7.30
N GLY A 177 8.24 13.31 -8.43
CA GLY A 177 9.29 12.34 -8.76
C GLY A 177 9.62 11.42 -7.57
N PHE A 178 10.85 11.47 -7.07
CA PHE A 178 11.31 10.65 -5.94
C PHE A 178 10.83 11.12 -4.55
N ASN A 179 10.29 12.33 -4.41
CA ASN A 179 9.88 12.89 -3.12
C ASN A 179 8.54 12.33 -2.62
N VAL A 180 8.59 11.25 -1.84
CA VAL A 180 7.39 10.59 -1.24
C VAL A 180 6.70 11.52 -0.24
N GLN A 181 7.45 12.23 0.60
CA GLN A 181 6.90 13.20 1.55
C GLN A 181 6.07 14.27 0.83
N GLY A 182 6.62 14.86 -0.23
CA GLY A 182 5.95 15.88 -1.04
C GLY A 182 4.66 15.35 -1.66
N PHE A 183 4.70 14.15 -2.21
CA PHE A 183 3.52 13.48 -2.77
C PHE A 183 2.41 13.28 -1.72
N VAL A 184 2.74 12.75 -0.53
CA VAL A 184 1.75 12.55 0.55
C VAL A 184 1.14 13.88 1.00
N ARG A 185 1.97 14.91 1.20
CA ARG A 185 1.49 16.24 1.59
C ARG A 185 0.61 16.88 0.52
N TYR A 186 0.94 16.68 -0.75
CA TYR A 186 0.14 17.17 -1.87
C TYR A 186 -1.25 16.53 -1.90
N LEU A 187 -1.32 15.21 -1.77
CA LEU A 187 -2.60 14.50 -1.69
C LEU A 187 -3.41 14.94 -0.46
N ALA A 188 -2.74 15.16 0.69
CA ALA A 188 -3.40 15.67 1.89
C ALA A 188 -4.02 17.06 1.64
N THR A 189 -3.27 17.99 1.03
CA THR A 189 -3.79 19.30 0.65
C THR A 189 -4.94 19.17 -0.34
N ALA A 190 -4.81 18.31 -1.35
CA ALA A 190 -5.85 18.07 -2.35
C ALA A 190 -7.16 17.57 -1.72
N GLN A 191 -7.09 16.62 -0.77
CA GLN A 191 -8.25 16.14 -0.01
C GLN A 191 -8.91 17.26 0.79
N ARG A 192 -8.14 18.07 1.52
CA ARG A 192 -8.68 19.22 2.28
C ARG A 192 -9.39 20.25 1.41
N ARG A 193 -8.91 20.42 0.17
CA ARG A 193 -9.46 21.36 -0.80
C ARG A 193 -10.55 20.74 -1.68
N GLN A 194 -10.85 19.46 -1.49
CA GLN A 194 -11.78 18.70 -2.33
C GLN A 194 -11.45 18.87 -3.81
N ALA A 195 -10.15 18.81 -4.14
CA ALA A 195 -9.66 18.93 -5.51
C ALA A 195 -10.23 17.81 -6.38
N ARG A 196 -10.40 18.10 -7.67
CA ARG A 196 -10.92 17.12 -8.62
C ARG A 196 -9.85 16.09 -8.96
N ALA A 197 -10.27 14.90 -9.36
CA ALA A 197 -9.37 13.81 -9.73
C ALA A 197 -8.39 14.22 -10.85
N GLU A 198 -8.84 15.00 -11.82
CA GLU A 198 -8.02 15.46 -12.95
C GLU A 198 -6.85 16.35 -12.51
N GLU A 199 -7.04 17.11 -11.43
CA GLU A 199 -6.00 17.99 -10.88
C GLU A 199 -4.91 17.19 -10.15
N VAL A 200 -5.25 16.01 -9.65
CA VAL A 200 -4.35 15.13 -8.88
C VAL A 200 -3.72 14.05 -9.77
N ARG A 201 -4.40 13.67 -10.86
CA ARG A 201 -4.01 12.59 -11.77
C ARG A 201 -2.54 12.65 -12.22
N PRO A 202 -1.96 13.80 -12.61
CA PRO A 202 -0.55 13.85 -13.00
C PRO A 202 0.42 13.44 -11.89
N ALA A 203 0.10 13.77 -10.63
CA ALA A 203 0.91 13.40 -9.48
C ALA A 203 0.89 11.89 -9.24
N TRP A 204 -0.31 11.28 -9.30
CA TRP A 204 -0.51 9.84 -9.21
C TRP A 204 0.20 9.09 -10.34
N GLU A 205 0.00 9.54 -11.58
CA GLU A 205 0.59 8.93 -12.76
C GLU A 205 2.11 8.93 -12.71
N THR A 206 2.70 10.06 -12.31
CA THR A 206 4.15 10.16 -12.12
C THR A 206 4.62 9.22 -10.99
N PHE A 207 3.91 9.18 -9.85
CA PHE A 207 4.24 8.31 -8.73
C PHE A 207 4.26 6.83 -9.14
N ALA A 208 3.23 6.38 -9.87
CA ALA A 208 3.13 5.02 -10.37
C ALA A 208 4.22 4.72 -11.42
N GLU A 209 4.55 5.68 -12.29
CA GLU A 209 5.61 5.53 -13.29
C GLU A 209 6.99 5.32 -12.65
N VAL A 210 7.35 6.11 -11.64
CA VAL A 210 8.67 6.02 -10.98
C VAL A 210 8.73 4.97 -9.87
N PHE A 211 7.62 4.29 -9.57
CA PHE A 211 7.56 3.29 -8.49
C PHE A 211 8.64 2.20 -8.60
N PRO A 212 8.90 1.57 -9.76
CA PRO A 212 9.94 0.55 -9.88
C PRO A 212 11.31 1.03 -9.40
N MET A 213 11.67 2.29 -9.71
CA MET A 213 12.95 2.87 -9.27
C MET A 213 12.97 3.12 -7.75
N LYS A 214 11.86 3.61 -7.17
CA LYS A 214 11.76 3.83 -5.71
C LYS A 214 11.84 2.52 -4.93
N ARG A 215 11.24 1.46 -5.48
CA ARG A 215 11.31 0.13 -4.89
C ARG A 215 12.71 -0.46 -5.04
N ALA A 216 13.38 -0.28 -6.17
CA ALA A 216 14.77 -0.72 -6.35
C ALA A 216 15.75 -0.02 -5.40
N ALA A 217 15.39 1.17 -4.93
CA ALA A 217 16.11 1.97 -3.93
C ALA A 217 15.58 1.79 -2.49
N ASP A 218 14.79 0.73 -2.21
CA ASP A 218 14.23 0.40 -0.90
C ASP A 218 13.46 1.54 -0.20
N THR A 219 12.93 2.49 -0.98
CA THR A 219 12.19 3.64 -0.46
C THR A 219 10.70 3.33 -0.33
N LEU A 220 10.17 2.45 -1.18
CA LEU A 220 8.77 2.01 -1.18
C LEU A 220 8.66 0.51 -1.43
N ASP A 221 7.63 -0.08 -0.85
CA ASP A 221 7.20 -1.46 -1.05
C ASP A 221 5.94 -1.54 -1.93
N TRP A 222 5.61 -2.75 -2.42
CA TRP A 222 4.39 -3.00 -3.21
C TRP A 222 3.10 -2.64 -2.47
N LYS A 223 3.08 -2.83 -1.15
CA LYS A 223 1.94 -2.41 -0.33
C LYS A 223 1.76 -0.88 -0.28
N ASP A 224 2.84 -0.12 -0.43
CA ASP A 224 2.76 1.35 -0.48
C ASP A 224 2.12 1.83 -1.78
N LEU A 225 2.42 1.14 -2.90
CA LEU A 225 1.75 1.40 -4.18
C LEU A 225 0.24 1.21 -4.06
N LEU A 226 -0.24 0.15 -3.42
CA LEU A 226 -1.67 -0.08 -3.24
C LEU A 226 -2.33 0.95 -2.31
N TRP A 227 -1.64 1.44 -1.27
CA TRP A 227 -2.17 2.52 -0.44
C TRP A 227 -2.26 3.86 -1.20
N ALA A 228 -1.23 4.19 -1.98
CA ALA A 228 -1.25 5.35 -2.86
C ALA A 228 -2.36 5.24 -3.91
N ALA A 229 -2.52 4.05 -4.51
CA ALA A 229 -3.57 3.76 -5.49
C ALA A 229 -4.97 3.91 -4.89
N ARG A 230 -5.21 3.34 -3.70
CA ARG A 230 -6.48 3.48 -2.99
C ARG A 230 -6.77 4.94 -2.68
N SER A 231 -5.77 5.69 -2.21
CA SER A 231 -5.92 7.13 -1.94
C SER A 231 -6.37 7.90 -3.18
N PHE A 232 -5.82 7.58 -4.36
CA PHE A 232 -6.22 8.21 -5.62
C PHE A 232 -7.58 7.73 -6.13
N HIS A 233 -7.71 6.43 -6.41
CA HIS A 233 -8.88 5.86 -7.07
C HIS A 233 -10.14 5.89 -6.22
N VAL A 234 -10.03 5.70 -4.91
CA VAL A 234 -11.19 5.76 -4.01
C VAL A 234 -11.40 7.19 -3.51
N GLY A 235 -10.31 7.86 -3.09
CA GLY A 235 -10.39 9.18 -2.48
C GLY A 235 -10.77 10.30 -3.46
N PHE A 236 -10.33 10.24 -4.72
CA PHE A 236 -10.58 11.28 -5.71
C PHE A 236 -11.44 10.83 -6.88
N GLU A 237 -11.25 9.61 -7.39
CA GLU A 237 -12.09 9.08 -8.48
C GLU A 237 -13.38 8.42 -7.99
N HIS A 238 -13.56 8.27 -6.66
CA HIS A 238 -14.73 7.65 -6.04
C HIS A 238 -15.05 6.24 -6.56
N ARG A 239 -14.04 5.50 -7.00
CA ARG A 239 -14.19 4.11 -7.42
C ARG A 239 -14.43 3.18 -6.23
N PRO A 240 -15.15 2.05 -6.41
CA PRO A 240 -15.16 0.97 -5.45
C PRO A 240 -13.74 0.47 -5.12
N VAL A 241 -13.49 0.11 -3.86
CA VAL A 241 -12.17 -0.38 -3.42
C VAL A 241 -11.74 -1.62 -4.22
N ALA A 242 -12.68 -2.53 -4.53
CA ALA A 242 -12.43 -3.76 -5.29
C ALA A 242 -11.99 -3.55 -6.75
N GLU A 243 -12.13 -2.33 -7.29
CA GLU A 243 -11.66 -1.96 -8.64
C GLU A 243 -10.24 -1.38 -8.65
N VAL A 244 -9.69 -1.03 -7.47
CA VAL A 244 -8.35 -0.42 -7.36
C VAL A 244 -7.28 -1.32 -7.97
N LEU A 245 -7.35 -2.63 -7.72
CA LEU A 245 -6.35 -3.55 -8.23
C LEU A 245 -6.30 -3.59 -9.76
N GLU A 246 -7.47 -3.64 -10.39
CA GLU A 246 -7.59 -3.67 -11.86
C GLU A 246 -7.10 -2.37 -12.48
N ALA A 247 -7.43 -1.23 -11.87
CA ALA A 247 -6.96 0.08 -12.29
C ALA A 247 -5.43 0.19 -12.21
N VAL A 248 -4.82 -0.28 -11.11
CA VAL A 248 -3.35 -0.30 -10.96
C VAL A 248 -2.72 -1.22 -11.99
N HIS A 249 -3.18 -2.47 -12.09
CA HIS A 249 -2.62 -3.45 -13.02
C HIS A 249 -2.65 -2.93 -14.47
N SER A 250 -3.79 -2.40 -14.90
CA SER A 250 -3.96 -1.85 -16.25
C SER A 250 -3.06 -0.65 -16.52
N ARG A 251 -2.73 0.13 -15.47
CA ARG A 251 -1.83 1.28 -15.58
C ARG A 251 -0.36 0.88 -15.72
N VAL A 252 0.06 -0.17 -15.01
CA VAL A 252 1.48 -0.53 -14.88
C VAL A 252 1.92 -1.65 -15.81
N LYS A 253 0.97 -2.42 -16.35
CA LYS A 253 1.25 -3.48 -17.32
C LYS A 253 1.79 -2.86 -18.62
N PRO A 254 2.98 -3.28 -19.11
CA PRO A 254 3.49 -2.86 -20.41
C PRO A 254 2.54 -3.25 -21.55
N ALA A 255 2.54 -2.43 -22.61
CA ALA A 255 1.80 -2.68 -23.85
C ALA A 255 2.30 -3.94 -24.58
#